data_AF-A0A5B0GVC8-F1
#
_entry.id   AF-A0A5B0GVC8-F1
#
_cell.length_a   1.000
_cell.length_b   1.000
_cell.length_c   1.000
_cell.angle_alpha   90.00
_cell.angle_beta   90.00
_cell.angle_gamma   90.00
#
_symmetry.space_group_name_H-M   'P 1'
#
loop_
_entity.id
_entity.type
_entity.pdbx_description
1 polymer ?
#
loop_
_entity_poly.entity_id
_entity_poly.type
_entity_poly.pdbx_seq_one_letter_code
_entity_poly.pdbx_strand_id
1 'polypeptide(L)'
;MVKRRQFIGGLAALGGSYLLTACGGGGEDGSSGTTGAATSKATAHASTASASGTAMPPASSITDSAGAVWTLSGGLLYKNGAVAGGNYNVALALWYNGSIYHQNKSGQFYQWNGSAWVSTIDPRLGSISADGTTLPSAPYIIDKSGSKWTLVNGIVYRNGVAAGPNFNVALVLWYGGKVYHCNKSG
;
A
#
# COMPACT_ATOMS: atom_id res chain seq x y z
N MET A 1 47.48 -8.85 -7.11
CA MET A 1 48.33 -7.64 -7.22
C MET A 1 47.53 -6.43 -6.80
N VAL A 2 48.07 -5.65 -5.88
CA VAL A 2 47.48 -4.45 -5.25
C VAL A 2 47.58 -3.25 -6.19
N LYS A 3 46.53 -2.40 -6.31
CA LYS A 3 46.68 -0.94 -6.07
C LYS A 3 45.38 -0.14 -6.02
N ARG A 4 45.28 0.58 -4.91
CA ARG A 4 44.38 1.70 -4.57
C ARG A 4 44.57 2.88 -5.53
N ARG A 5 43.49 3.59 -5.87
CA ARG A 5 43.54 5.02 -6.23
C ARG A 5 42.30 5.75 -5.68
N GLN A 6 42.56 6.61 -4.71
CA GLN A 6 41.69 7.71 -4.30
C GLN A 6 41.70 8.78 -5.40
N PHE A 7 40.59 9.48 -5.59
CA PHE A 7 40.61 10.81 -6.17
C PHE A 7 39.72 11.73 -5.32
N ILE A 8 40.38 12.71 -4.70
CA ILE A 8 39.81 13.92 -4.11
C ILE A 8 39.74 14.96 -5.24
N GLY A 9 38.66 15.74 -5.29
CA GLY A 9 38.54 16.95 -6.12
C GLY A 9 37.07 17.17 -6.53
N GLY A 10 36.42 18.30 -6.33
CA GLY A 10 36.89 19.59 -5.85
C GLY A 10 35.71 20.48 -5.48
N LEU A 11 36.03 21.48 -4.68
CA LEU A 11 35.19 22.59 -4.26
C LEU A 11 34.80 23.45 -5.47
N ALA A 12 33.51 23.70 -5.70
CA ALA A 12 33.04 24.73 -6.62
C ALA A 12 31.92 25.52 -5.95
N ALA A 13 32.31 26.64 -5.34
CA ALA A 13 31.41 27.73 -5.00
C ALA A 13 31.32 28.66 -6.21
N LEU A 14 30.11 28.88 -6.73
CA LEU A 14 29.81 30.03 -7.59
C LEU A 14 28.43 30.57 -7.20
N GLY A 15 28.45 31.80 -6.69
CA GLY A 15 27.28 32.58 -6.41
C GLY A 15 26.55 32.99 -7.67
N GLY A 16 25.23 33.11 -7.56
CA GLY A 16 24.36 33.71 -8.55
C GLY A 16 23.26 34.45 -7.82
N SER A 17 23.52 35.70 -7.44
CA SER A 17 22.52 36.62 -6.92
C SER A 17 21.62 37.07 -8.07
N TYR A 18 20.33 36.73 -8.01
CA TYR A 18 19.33 37.36 -8.87
C TYR A 18 18.97 38.73 -8.28
N LEU A 19 19.44 39.79 -8.94
CA LEU A 19 18.91 41.13 -8.76
C LEU A 19 17.57 41.22 -9.49
N LEU A 20 16.48 41.26 -8.73
CA LEU A 20 15.19 41.78 -9.21
C LEU A 20 14.99 43.15 -8.57
N THR A 21 15.36 44.18 -9.32
CA THR A 21 15.04 45.58 -9.06
C THR A 21 13.65 45.90 -9.60
N ALA A 22 12.96 46.83 -8.91
CA ALA A 22 11.78 47.62 -9.28
C ALA A 22 10.45 47.14 -8.65
N CYS A 23 9.54 48.00 -8.17
CA CYS A 23 9.52 49.45 -7.91
C CYS A 23 8.15 49.77 -7.26
N GLY A 24 8.11 50.69 -6.27
CA GLY A 24 6.91 51.41 -5.81
C GLY A 24 6.06 50.67 -4.76
N GLY A 25 5.55 51.25 -3.68
CA GLY A 25 5.46 52.61 -3.12
C GLY A 25 4.48 52.44 -1.93
N GLY A 26 4.75 52.87 -0.70
CA GLY A 26 4.73 54.24 -0.19
C GLY A 26 3.94 54.20 1.14
N GLY A 27 4.38 54.96 2.15
CA GLY A 27 3.71 55.13 3.45
C GLY A 27 4.69 55.18 4.62
N GLU A 28 4.92 56.40 5.13
CA GLU A 28 5.70 56.69 6.35
C GLU A 28 5.00 56.09 7.60
N ASP A 29 5.59 55.73 8.75
CA ASP A 29 6.52 56.39 9.66
C ASP A 29 7.10 55.35 10.66
N GLY A 30 8.27 55.65 11.28
CA GLY A 30 8.58 55.20 12.64
C GLY A 30 9.66 54.12 12.81
N SER A 31 10.85 54.56 13.25
CA SER A 31 11.99 53.76 13.68
C SER A 31 11.72 52.96 14.97
N SER A 32 12.06 51.67 14.99
CA SER A 32 12.68 50.97 16.15
C SER A 32 13.07 49.54 15.74
N GLY A 33 14.34 49.19 15.91
CA GLY A 33 14.88 47.89 15.54
C GLY A 33 14.33 46.75 16.40
N THR A 34 13.98 45.63 15.76
CA THR A 34 14.00 44.29 16.35
C THR A 34 14.13 43.28 15.21
N THR A 35 15.05 42.35 15.34
CA THR A 35 15.30 41.21 14.45
C THR A 35 14.02 40.36 14.30
N GLY A 36 13.24 40.63 13.26
CA GLY A 36 12.07 39.83 12.90
C GLY A 36 12.50 38.59 12.14
N ALA A 37 12.57 37.45 12.82
CA ALA A 37 12.65 36.14 12.16
C ALA A 37 11.43 36.00 11.23
N ALA A 38 11.68 35.87 9.93
CA ALA A 38 10.65 35.54 8.97
C ALA A 38 10.06 34.18 9.36
N THR A 39 8.88 34.19 9.98
CA THR A 39 8.07 32.99 10.13
C THR A 39 7.67 32.57 8.72
N SER A 40 8.39 31.61 8.17
CA SER A 40 8.00 30.88 6.98
C SER A 40 6.64 30.27 7.25
N LYS A 41 5.57 30.96 6.85
CA LYS A 41 4.23 30.39 6.80
C LYS A 41 4.30 29.32 5.72
N ALA A 42 4.60 28.09 6.14
CA ALA A 42 4.48 26.92 5.29
C ALA A 42 3.02 26.87 4.87
N THR A 43 2.75 27.25 3.62
CA THR A 43 1.51 26.88 2.95
C THR A 43 1.52 25.36 2.97
N ALA A 44 0.71 24.77 3.86
CA ALA A 44 0.53 23.33 3.90
C ALA A 44 0.09 22.92 2.49
N HIS A 45 0.98 22.26 1.75
CA HIS A 45 0.57 21.56 0.56
C HIS A 45 -0.42 20.53 1.07
N ALA A 46 -1.70 20.67 0.72
CA ALA A 46 -2.66 19.62 0.99
C ALA A 46 -2.12 18.38 0.28
N SER A 47 -1.57 17.44 1.06
CA SER A 47 -1.06 16.18 0.55
C SER A 47 -2.28 15.47 -0.01
N THR A 48 -2.43 15.49 -1.34
CA THR A 48 -3.53 14.76 -1.96
C THR A 48 -3.33 13.29 -1.64
N ALA A 49 -4.40 12.64 -1.18
CA ALA A 49 -4.36 11.21 -0.92
C ALA A 49 -3.86 10.46 -2.16
N SER A 50 -3.21 9.32 -1.95
CA SER A 50 -2.75 8.48 -3.06
C SER A 50 -3.92 8.09 -3.96
N ALA A 51 -3.65 7.78 -5.24
CA ALA A 51 -4.68 7.26 -6.12
C ALA A 51 -5.16 5.89 -5.61
N SER A 52 -6.47 5.63 -5.66
CA SER A 52 -7.03 4.32 -5.32
C SER A 52 -6.35 3.23 -6.15
N GLY A 53 -5.89 2.17 -5.51
CA GLY A 53 -5.07 1.12 -6.12
C GLY A 53 -3.56 1.27 -5.93
N THR A 54 -3.08 2.38 -5.34
CA THR A 54 -1.66 2.55 -5.03
C THR A 54 -1.20 1.48 -4.03
N ALA A 55 -0.15 0.74 -4.36
CA ALA A 55 0.34 -0.37 -3.56
C ALA A 55 1.86 -0.29 -3.30
N MET A 56 2.26 -0.75 -2.12
CA MET A 56 3.65 -0.91 -1.71
C MET A 56 3.97 -2.39 -1.52
N PRO A 57 5.07 -2.90 -2.10
CA PRO A 57 5.83 -2.32 -3.22
C PRO A 57 5.04 -2.33 -4.55
N PRO A 58 5.38 -1.45 -5.53
CA PRO A 58 6.64 -0.71 -5.64
C PRO A 58 6.62 0.71 -5.08
N ALA A 59 5.47 1.26 -4.67
CA ALA A 59 5.47 2.60 -4.08
C ALA A 59 6.35 2.63 -2.81
N SER A 60 7.07 3.74 -2.61
CA SER A 60 7.91 3.95 -1.42
C SER A 60 7.09 4.41 -0.21
N SER A 61 5.94 5.04 -0.45
CA SER A 61 4.98 5.45 0.56
C SER A 61 3.57 5.54 -0.03
N ILE A 62 2.59 5.61 0.86
CA ILE A 62 1.19 5.90 0.56
C ILE A 62 0.74 7.05 1.47
N THR A 63 0.17 8.11 0.91
CA THR A 63 -0.52 9.15 1.68
C THR A 63 -2.01 8.83 1.78
N ASP A 64 -2.58 8.82 2.99
CA ASP A 64 -4.02 8.67 3.23
C ASP A 64 -4.80 9.99 3.14
N SER A 65 -6.13 9.94 3.25
CA SER A 65 -7.01 11.11 3.17
C SER A 65 -6.88 12.09 4.34
N ALA A 66 -6.27 11.67 5.45
CA ALA A 66 -5.92 12.55 6.56
C ALA A 66 -4.52 13.17 6.40
N GLY A 67 -3.83 12.89 5.29
CA GLY A 67 -2.47 13.34 5.02
C GLY A 67 -1.38 12.55 5.73
N ALA A 68 -1.72 11.43 6.38
CA ALA A 68 -0.71 10.59 7.02
C ALA A 68 0.07 9.79 5.97
N VAL A 69 1.38 9.70 6.16
CA VAL A 69 2.28 8.97 5.28
C VAL A 69 2.52 7.58 5.84
N TRP A 70 2.19 6.59 5.04
CA TRP A 70 2.34 5.19 5.33
C TRP A 70 3.57 4.63 4.64
N THR A 71 4.36 3.85 5.36
CA THR A 71 5.52 3.15 4.81
C THR A 71 5.52 1.67 5.21
N LEU A 72 6.13 0.84 4.37
CA LEU A 72 6.31 -0.60 4.60
C LEU A 72 7.80 -0.88 4.73
N SER A 73 8.22 -1.41 5.88
CA SER A 73 9.62 -1.77 6.13
C SER A 73 9.69 -2.96 7.07
N GLY A 74 10.59 -3.92 6.81
CA GLY A 74 10.78 -5.09 7.67
C GLY A 74 9.54 -5.98 7.84
N GLY A 75 8.55 -5.90 6.95
CA GLY A 75 7.27 -6.60 7.10
C GLY A 75 6.32 -5.96 8.10
N LEU A 76 6.53 -4.68 8.42
CA LEU A 76 5.67 -3.87 9.27
C LEU A 76 5.24 -2.59 8.53
N LEU A 77 4.01 -2.17 8.83
CA LEU A 77 3.44 -0.90 8.39
C LEU A 77 3.64 0.18 9.44
N TYR A 78 4.11 1.32 8.98
CA TYR A 78 4.31 2.52 9.78
C TYR A 78 3.37 3.61 9.28
N LYS A 79 2.76 4.36 10.21
CA LYS A 79 1.98 5.57 9.95
C LYS A 79 2.71 6.75 10.58
N ASN A 80 3.11 7.72 9.77
CA ASN A 80 3.91 8.88 10.20
C ASN A 80 5.17 8.47 11.00
N GLY A 81 5.84 7.40 10.58
CA GLY A 81 7.08 6.91 11.19
C GLY A 81 6.90 6.03 12.45
N ALA A 82 5.69 5.87 12.99
CA ALA A 82 5.40 4.95 14.09
C ALA A 82 4.73 3.67 13.58
N VAL A 83 4.99 2.52 14.21
CA VAL A 83 4.32 1.25 13.84
C VAL A 83 2.80 1.42 14.00
N ALA A 84 2.06 1.14 12.94
CA ALA A 84 0.62 1.33 12.91
C ALA A 84 -0.09 0.12 13.55
N GLY A 85 -0.45 0.22 14.83
CA GLY A 85 -1.16 -0.83 15.56
C GLY A 85 -0.44 -2.20 15.54
N GLY A 86 -1.18 -3.27 15.83
CA GLY A 86 -0.66 -4.64 15.74
C GLY A 86 -0.68 -5.16 14.31
N ASN A 87 0.48 -5.19 13.64
CA ASN A 87 0.64 -5.78 12.31
C ASN A 87 1.94 -6.59 12.24
N TYR A 88 2.02 -7.55 11.32
CA TYR A 88 3.16 -8.46 11.20
C TYR A 88 3.17 -9.14 9.83
N ASN A 89 4.37 -9.54 9.38
CA ASN A 89 4.57 -10.27 8.13
C ASN A 89 3.88 -9.61 6.93
N VAL A 90 3.80 -8.28 6.89
CA VAL A 90 3.16 -7.54 5.81
C VAL A 90 3.97 -7.72 4.53
N ALA A 91 3.30 -8.22 3.50
CA ALA A 91 3.86 -8.41 2.16
C ALA A 91 3.42 -7.30 1.19
N LEU A 92 2.24 -6.71 1.43
CA LEU A 92 1.64 -5.67 0.60
C LEU A 92 0.95 -4.64 1.49
N ALA A 93 1.11 -3.36 1.19
CA ALA A 93 0.20 -2.31 1.64
C ALA A 93 -0.56 -1.74 0.44
N LEU A 94 -1.82 -1.37 0.62
CA LEU A 94 -2.70 -0.93 -0.45
C LEU A 94 -3.58 0.22 0.02
N TRP A 95 -3.58 1.33 -0.71
CA TRP A 95 -4.61 2.34 -0.61
C TRP A 95 -5.75 2.01 -1.57
N TYR A 96 -6.96 1.85 -1.05
CA TYR A 96 -8.10 1.50 -1.88
C TYR A 96 -9.37 2.16 -1.35
N ASN A 97 -10.05 2.90 -2.22
CA ASN A 97 -11.36 3.53 -1.95
C ASN A 97 -11.46 4.22 -0.59
N GLY A 98 -10.43 4.99 -0.21
CA GLY A 98 -10.41 5.79 1.02
C GLY A 98 -9.93 5.07 2.28
N SER A 99 -9.39 3.86 2.18
CA SER A 99 -8.84 3.12 3.31
C SER A 99 -7.48 2.51 3.01
N ILE A 100 -6.68 2.35 4.05
CA ILE A 100 -5.44 1.57 4.02
C ILE A 100 -5.78 0.12 4.30
N TYR A 101 -5.22 -0.76 3.48
CA TYR A 101 -5.26 -2.20 3.65
C TYR A 101 -3.84 -2.75 3.67
N HIS A 102 -3.68 -3.91 4.27
CA HIS A 102 -2.47 -4.69 4.10
C HIS A 102 -2.76 -6.16 3.89
N GLN A 103 -1.85 -6.84 3.21
CA GLN A 103 -1.84 -8.28 3.07
C GLN A 103 -0.62 -8.84 3.80
N ASN A 104 -0.82 -9.88 4.62
CA ASN A 104 0.30 -10.60 5.21
C ASN A 104 0.87 -11.66 4.25
N LYS A 105 2.03 -12.24 4.57
CA LYS A 105 2.67 -13.30 3.77
C LYS A 105 1.82 -14.57 3.61
N SER A 106 0.83 -14.78 4.49
CA SER A 106 -0.14 -15.88 4.39
C SER A 106 -1.32 -15.56 3.45
N GLY A 107 -1.34 -14.36 2.87
CA GLY A 107 -2.34 -13.90 1.92
C GLY A 107 -3.60 -13.29 2.54
N GLN A 108 -3.66 -13.12 3.86
CA GLN A 108 -4.82 -12.55 4.55
C GLN A 108 -4.80 -11.03 4.49
N PHE A 109 -5.97 -10.42 4.27
CA PHE A 109 -6.14 -8.97 4.21
C PHE A 109 -6.69 -8.38 5.50
N TYR A 110 -6.25 -7.16 5.79
CA TYR A 110 -6.70 -6.37 6.93
C TYR A 110 -6.90 -4.92 6.51
N GLN A 111 -7.97 -4.29 6.98
CA GLN A 111 -8.29 -2.88 6.79
C GLN A 111 -7.94 -2.08 8.04
N TRP A 112 -7.37 -0.89 7.86
CA TRP A 112 -7.20 0.09 8.92
C TRP A 112 -8.53 0.79 9.21
N ASN A 113 -9.06 0.66 10.43
CA ASN A 113 -10.32 1.31 10.83
C ASN A 113 -10.13 2.68 11.49
N GLY A 114 -8.88 3.17 11.60
CA GLY A 114 -8.53 4.39 12.32
C GLY A 114 -7.63 4.13 13.53
N SER A 115 -7.77 2.98 14.20
CA SER A 115 -7.02 2.63 15.42
C SER A 115 -6.45 1.22 15.43
N ALA A 116 -7.04 0.29 14.66
CA ALA A 116 -6.66 -1.11 14.61
C ALA A 116 -6.85 -1.70 13.21
N TRP A 117 -6.29 -2.89 13.04
CA TRP A 117 -6.44 -3.71 11.84
C TRP A 117 -7.61 -4.68 12.01
N VAL A 118 -8.57 -4.61 11.09
CA VAL A 118 -9.73 -5.49 11.04
C VAL A 118 -9.57 -6.45 9.88
N SER A 119 -9.73 -7.76 10.11
CA SER A 119 -9.66 -8.74 9.04
C SER A 119 -10.74 -8.50 8.01
N THR A 120 -10.37 -8.57 6.73
CA THR A 120 -11.27 -8.33 5.61
C THR A 120 -10.86 -9.19 4.41
N ILE A 121 -11.71 -9.20 3.40
CA ILE A 121 -11.41 -9.79 2.09
C ILE A 121 -10.49 -8.85 1.30
N ASP A 122 -9.77 -9.37 0.29
CA ASP A 122 -9.04 -8.47 -0.62
C ASP A 122 -10.03 -7.47 -1.22
N PRO A 123 -9.86 -6.15 -0.97
CA PRO A 123 -10.85 -5.14 -1.35
C PRO A 123 -11.03 -5.02 -2.87
N ARG A 124 -10.17 -5.67 -3.66
CA ARG A 124 -10.23 -5.72 -5.13
C ARG A 124 -11.09 -6.86 -5.66
N LEU A 125 -11.46 -7.84 -4.83
CA LEU A 125 -12.09 -9.10 -5.28
C LEU A 125 -13.62 -9.13 -5.18
N GLY A 126 -14.28 -8.02 -4.84
CA GLY A 126 -15.74 -7.96 -4.71
C GLY A 126 -16.23 -8.72 -3.48
N SER A 127 -17.44 -9.27 -3.52
CA SER A 127 -18.07 -9.97 -2.39
C SER A 127 -17.78 -11.47 -2.35
N ILE A 128 -18.14 -12.13 -1.24
CA ILE A 128 -18.14 -13.58 -1.10
C ILE A 128 -18.99 -14.20 -2.23
N SER A 129 -18.55 -15.32 -2.80
CA SER A 129 -19.28 -16.04 -3.84
C SER A 129 -20.61 -16.58 -3.31
N ALA A 130 -21.63 -16.59 -4.18
CA ALA A 130 -22.93 -17.19 -3.85
C ALA A 130 -22.80 -18.72 -3.72
N ASP A 131 -23.56 -19.32 -2.80
CA ASP A 131 -23.65 -20.78 -2.70
C ASP A 131 -24.06 -21.38 -4.05
N GLY A 132 -23.41 -22.48 -4.45
CA GLY A 132 -23.56 -23.07 -5.78
C GLY A 132 -22.54 -22.58 -6.80
N THR A 133 -21.70 -21.59 -6.49
CA THR A 133 -20.64 -21.15 -7.41
C THR A 133 -19.65 -22.30 -7.67
N THR A 134 -19.36 -22.57 -8.95
CA THR A 134 -18.46 -23.66 -9.35
C THR A 134 -17.29 -23.21 -10.22
N LEU A 135 -16.15 -23.90 -10.11
CA LEU A 135 -15.06 -23.82 -11.09
C LEU A 135 -15.10 -25.08 -11.98
N PRO A 136 -14.83 -24.97 -13.29
CA PRO A 136 -14.31 -23.78 -13.98
C PRO A 136 -15.39 -22.83 -14.53
N SER A 137 -16.68 -23.02 -14.20
CA SER A 137 -17.76 -22.15 -14.72
C SER A 137 -17.58 -20.68 -14.32
N ALA A 138 -17.13 -20.43 -13.10
CA ALA A 138 -16.69 -19.13 -12.62
C ALA A 138 -15.16 -18.97 -12.78
N PRO A 139 -14.65 -17.74 -12.92
CA PRO A 139 -13.21 -17.49 -13.00
C PRO A 139 -12.49 -17.74 -11.66
N TYR A 140 -13.19 -17.57 -10.55
CA TYR A 140 -12.70 -17.82 -9.19
C TYR A 140 -13.88 -17.92 -8.21
N ILE A 141 -13.60 -18.46 -7.02
CA ILE A 141 -14.51 -18.46 -5.86
C ILE A 141 -13.87 -17.61 -4.75
N ILE A 142 -14.66 -16.76 -4.09
CA ILE A 142 -14.27 -16.06 -2.87
C ILE A 142 -14.99 -16.70 -1.69
N ASP A 143 -14.23 -17.24 -0.73
CA ASP A 143 -14.79 -17.87 0.47
C ASP A 143 -15.14 -16.85 1.58
N LYS A 144 -15.76 -17.33 2.67
CA LYS A 144 -16.10 -16.52 3.86
C LYS A 144 -14.88 -15.90 4.55
N SER A 145 -13.67 -16.43 4.34
CA SER A 145 -12.43 -15.89 4.87
C SER A 145 -11.75 -14.89 3.90
N GLY A 146 -12.38 -14.59 2.77
CA GLY A 146 -11.82 -13.73 1.73
C GLY A 146 -10.75 -14.38 0.89
N SER A 147 -10.55 -15.69 1.01
CA SER A 147 -9.56 -16.38 0.18
C SER A 147 -10.11 -16.58 -1.23
N LYS A 148 -9.25 -16.32 -2.22
CA LYS A 148 -9.53 -16.55 -3.63
C LYS A 148 -9.14 -17.97 -4.01
N TRP A 149 -10.09 -18.71 -4.56
CA TRP A 149 -9.91 -20.07 -5.04
C TRP A 149 -9.96 -20.10 -6.57
N THR A 150 -8.98 -20.76 -7.19
CA THR A 150 -8.90 -20.92 -8.64
C THR A 150 -8.58 -22.37 -8.99
N LEU A 151 -9.07 -22.84 -10.13
CA LEU A 151 -8.80 -24.17 -10.67
C LEU A 151 -7.98 -24.02 -11.94
N VAL A 152 -6.75 -24.52 -11.94
CA VAL A 152 -5.83 -24.42 -13.08
C VAL A 152 -5.25 -25.79 -13.34
N ASN A 153 -5.45 -26.33 -14.55
CA ASN A 153 -4.92 -27.63 -14.97
C ASN A 153 -5.20 -28.79 -13.99
N GLY A 154 -6.38 -28.80 -13.37
CA GLY A 154 -6.78 -29.83 -12.42
C GLY A 154 -6.17 -29.69 -11.01
N ILE A 155 -5.54 -28.55 -10.72
CA ILE A 155 -5.00 -28.18 -9.42
C ILE A 155 -5.81 -27.03 -8.85
N VAL A 156 -6.22 -27.16 -7.59
CA VAL A 156 -6.92 -26.10 -6.87
C VAL A 156 -5.90 -25.25 -6.12
N TYR A 157 -5.97 -23.93 -6.32
CA TYR A 157 -5.14 -22.95 -5.64
C TYR A 157 -5.99 -22.10 -4.71
N ARG A 158 -5.47 -21.82 -3.52
CA ARG A 158 -5.99 -20.84 -2.56
C ARG A 158 -4.99 -19.70 -2.45
N ASN A 159 -5.40 -18.47 -2.76
CA ASN A 159 -4.55 -17.28 -2.77
C ASN A 159 -3.24 -17.47 -3.58
N GLY A 160 -3.32 -18.20 -4.69
CA GLY A 160 -2.17 -18.48 -5.57
C GLY A 160 -1.26 -19.62 -5.11
N VAL A 161 -1.51 -20.23 -3.96
CA VAL A 161 -0.77 -21.41 -3.46
C VAL A 161 -1.62 -22.67 -3.62
N ALA A 162 -1.03 -23.79 -4.03
CA ALA A 162 -1.77 -25.05 -4.16
C ALA A 162 -2.45 -25.41 -2.82
N ALA A 163 -3.75 -25.69 -2.87
CA ALA A 163 -4.57 -26.00 -1.71
C ALA A 163 -4.33 -27.44 -1.24
N GLY A 164 -3.16 -27.68 -0.65
CA GLY A 164 -2.69 -29.01 -0.26
C GLY A 164 -2.40 -29.92 -1.46
N PRO A 165 -2.16 -31.22 -1.20
CA PRO A 165 -2.03 -32.21 -2.27
C PRO A 165 -3.40 -32.42 -2.94
N ASN A 166 -3.56 -31.88 -4.14
CA ASN A 166 -4.73 -32.10 -4.99
C ASN A 166 -4.28 -32.31 -6.43
N PHE A 167 -5.03 -33.10 -7.19
CA PHE A 167 -4.70 -33.45 -8.57
C PHE A 167 -5.95 -33.94 -9.31
N ASN A 168 -5.95 -33.77 -10.63
CA ASN A 168 -7.04 -34.20 -11.52
C ASN A 168 -8.43 -33.66 -11.15
N VAL A 169 -8.50 -32.50 -10.48
CA VAL A 169 -9.77 -31.89 -10.09
C VAL A 169 -10.56 -31.47 -11.33
N ALA A 170 -11.82 -31.92 -11.43
CA ALA A 170 -12.74 -31.59 -12.50
C ALA A 170 -13.64 -30.41 -12.14
N LEU A 171 -14.09 -30.36 -10.89
CA LEU A 171 -15.03 -29.35 -10.41
C LEU A 171 -14.68 -28.96 -8.98
N VAL A 172 -14.82 -27.67 -8.70
CA VAL A 172 -14.79 -27.11 -7.35
C VAL A 172 -16.15 -26.47 -7.09
N LEU A 173 -16.74 -26.69 -5.92
CA LEU A 173 -18.02 -26.14 -5.51
C LEU A 173 -17.87 -25.34 -4.22
N TRP A 174 -18.40 -24.13 -4.21
CA TRP A 174 -18.65 -23.37 -3.00
C TRP A 174 -20.07 -23.58 -2.51
N TYR A 175 -20.23 -24.10 -1.29
CA TYR A 175 -21.54 -24.33 -0.70
C TYR A 175 -21.50 -24.36 0.83
N GLY A 176 -22.43 -23.68 1.49
CA GLY A 176 -22.60 -23.76 2.95
C GLY A 176 -21.37 -23.23 3.72
N GLY A 177 -20.59 -22.32 3.12
CA GLY A 177 -19.36 -21.83 3.72
C GLY A 177 -18.14 -22.75 3.60
N LYS A 178 -18.22 -23.80 2.77
CA LYS A 178 -17.14 -24.77 2.54
C LYS A 178 -16.82 -24.87 1.05
N VAL A 179 -15.58 -25.25 0.77
CA VAL A 179 -15.11 -25.60 -0.59
C VAL A 179 -15.05 -27.11 -0.71
N TYR A 180 -15.72 -27.63 -1.73
CA TYR A 180 -15.72 -29.04 -2.12
C TYR A 180 -15.03 -29.17 -3.47
N HIS A 181 -14.41 -30.32 -3.74
CA HIS A 181 -13.94 -30.65 -5.08
C HIS A 181 -14.26 -32.10 -5.44
N CYS A 182 -14.29 -32.40 -6.74
CA CYS A 182 -14.27 -33.77 -7.24
C CYS A 182 -13.24 -33.92 -8.38
N ASN A 183 -12.70 -35.13 -8.52
CA ASN A 183 -11.70 -35.44 -9.53
C ASN A 183 -12.37 -35.95 -10.81
N LYS A 184 -11.66 -35.88 -11.95
CA LYS A 184 -12.12 -36.38 -13.26
C LYS A 184 -12.41 -37.90 -13.28
N SER A 185 -11.99 -38.64 -12.26
CA SER A 185 -12.18 -40.07 -12.11
C SER A 185 -13.10 -40.41 -10.92
N GLY A 186 -14.24 -39.72 -10.83
CA GLY A 186 -15.32 -40.01 -9.90
C GLY A 186 -16.47 -40.71 -10.63
#